data_AF-A0A2N6BHI2-F1
#
_entry.id   AF-A0A2N6BHI2-F1
#
_cell.length_a   1.000
_cell.length_b   1.000
_cell.length_c   1.000
_cell.angle_alpha   90.00
_cell.angle_beta   90.00
_cell.angle_gamma   90.00
#
_symmetry.space_group_name_H-M   'P 1'
#
loop_
_entity.id
_entity.type
_entity.pdbx_description
1 polymer ?
#
loop_
_entity_poly.entity_id
_entity_poly.type
_entity_poly.pdbx_seq_one_letter_code
_entity_poly.pdbx_strand_id
1 'polypeptide(L)'
;MNWKSELQLRDIDPGQQLEAVCRLCGHTHYVDPEQFLQHEELQFLYLDEVEKMTVCRARGCRGTVRLALTHAGETEGFAGGLA
;
A
#
# COMPACT_ATOMS: atom_id res chain seq x y z
N MET A 1 18.32 -2.70 -4.82
CA MET A 1 17.39 -3.82 -5.07
C MET A 1 16.29 -3.72 -4.04
N ASN A 2 15.08 -3.41 -4.49
CA ASN A 2 13.94 -3.14 -3.64
C ASN A 2 12.87 -4.13 -4.10
N TRP A 3 12.49 -5.07 -3.25
CA TRP A 3 11.54 -6.15 -3.57
C TRP A 3 10.22 -5.61 -4.15
N LYS A 4 9.84 -4.36 -3.83
CA LYS A 4 8.66 -3.66 -4.39
C LYS A 4 8.72 -3.42 -5.90
N SER A 5 9.92 -3.36 -6.48
CA SER A 5 10.13 -3.17 -7.92
C SER A 5 10.15 -4.51 -8.67
N GLU A 6 10.15 -5.63 -7.95
CA GLU A 6 10.18 -6.99 -8.51
C GLU A 6 8.84 -7.71 -8.26
N LEU A 7 8.10 -7.29 -7.23
CA LEU A 7 6.78 -7.81 -6.87
C LEU A 7 5.66 -7.04 -7.58
N GLN A 8 4.82 -7.76 -8.32
CA GLN A 8 3.63 -7.23 -8.99
C GLN A 8 2.39 -7.46 -8.15
N LEU A 9 1.34 -6.67 -8.38
CA LEU A 9 0.04 -6.86 -7.72
C LEU A 9 -0.53 -8.28 -7.91
N ARG A 10 -0.32 -8.90 -9.08
CA ARG A 10 -0.70 -10.31 -9.34
C ARG A 10 0.07 -11.36 -8.54
N ASP A 11 1.20 -11.01 -7.95
CA ASP A 11 2.01 -11.90 -7.11
C ASP A 11 1.58 -11.81 -5.65
N ILE A 12 0.70 -10.85 -5.31
CA ILE A 12 0.13 -10.68 -3.98
C ILE A 12 -0.97 -11.71 -3.78
N ASP A 13 -0.87 -12.46 -2.67
CA ASP A 13 -1.90 -13.41 -2.29
C ASP A 13 -3.20 -12.67 -1.92
N PRO A 14 -4.38 -13.21 -2.26
CA PRO A 14 -5.67 -12.58 -1.94
C PRO A 14 -5.96 -12.46 -0.43
N GLY A 15 -5.11 -13.02 0.44
CA GLY A 15 -5.15 -12.82 1.90
C GLY A 15 -4.14 -11.79 2.43
N GLN A 16 -3.42 -11.09 1.56
CA GLN A 16 -2.50 -10.02 1.92
C GLN A 16 -3.16 -8.67 1.62
N GLN A 17 -2.94 -7.68 2.47
CA GLN A 17 -3.40 -6.31 2.28
C GLN A 17 -2.20 -5.37 2.11
N LEU A 18 -2.42 -4.25 1.43
CA LEU A 18 -1.41 -3.21 1.28
C LEU A 18 -1.72 -2.08 2.24
N GLU A 19 -0.82 -1.83 3.19
CA GLU A 19 -0.94 -0.69 4.09
C GLU A 19 -0.21 0.51 3.49
N ALA A 20 -0.94 1.60 3.26
CA ALA A 20 -0.45 2.86 2.72
C ALA A 20 -0.37 3.92 3.83
N VAL A 21 0.85 4.22 4.28
CA VAL A 21 1.13 5.19 5.36
C VAL A 21 1.67 6.48 4.78
N CYS A 22 1.00 7.60 5.02
CA CYS A 22 1.48 8.90 4.58
C CYS A 22 2.71 9.35 5.38
N ARG A 23 3.80 9.71 4.70
CA ARG A 23 5.02 10.23 5.35
C ARG A 23 4.91 11.67 5.84
N LEU A 24 3.86 12.39 5.41
CA LEU A 24 3.66 13.81 5.73
C LEU A 24 2.69 14.01 6.90
N CYS A 25 1.54 13.34 6.90
CA CYS A 25 0.55 13.47 7.97
C CYS A 25 0.42 12.25 8.88
N GLY A 26 1.09 11.14 8.55
CA GLY A 26 0.97 9.88 9.31
C GLY A 26 -0.36 9.15 9.12
N HIS A 27 -1.22 9.59 8.18
CA HIS A 27 -2.48 8.90 7.91
C HIS A 27 -2.22 7.56 7.20
N THR A 28 -2.67 6.50 7.84
CA THR A 28 -2.61 5.12 7.34
C THR A 28 -3.97 4.72 6.76
N HIS A 29 -3.94 4.12 5.59
CA HIS A 29 -5.12 3.50 4.99
C HIS A 29 -4.74 2.15 4.37
N TYR A 30 -5.67 1.22 4.38
CA TYR A 30 -5.50 -0.09 3.79
C TYR A 30 -6.03 -0.10 2.36
N VAL A 31 -5.33 -0.81 1.51
CA VAL A 31 -5.69 -1.00 0.11
C VAL A 31 -5.70 -2.49 -0.17
N ASP A 32 -6.87 -2.98 -0.57
CA ASP A 32 -7.04 -4.38 -0.89
C ASP A 32 -6.51 -4.65 -2.31
N PRO A 33 -5.49 -5.51 -2.47
CA PRO A 33 -4.97 -5.89 -3.77
C PRO A 33 -6.05 -6.56 -4.61
N GLU A 34 -7.01 -7.26 -3.99
CA GLU A 34 -8.18 -7.83 -4.67
C GLU A 34 -8.98 -6.77 -5.44
N GLN A 35 -9.09 -5.54 -4.94
CA GLN A 35 -9.77 -4.47 -5.68
C GLN A 35 -8.98 -4.02 -6.90
N PHE A 36 -7.65 -4.08 -6.85
CA PHE A 36 -6.81 -3.81 -8.01
C PHE A 36 -6.79 -4.96 -9.00
N LEU A 37 -6.89 -6.20 -8.53
CA LEU A 37 -6.98 -7.41 -9.37
C LEU A 37 -8.29 -7.46 -10.17
N GLN A 38 -9.35 -6.78 -9.72
CA GLN A 38 -10.57 -6.58 -10.54
C GLN A 38 -10.31 -5.73 -11.79
N HIS A 39 -9.23 -4.96 -11.82
CA HIS A 39 -8.81 -4.17 -12.98
C HIS A 39 -7.60 -4.82 -13.66
N GLU A 40 -7.84 -5.48 -14.80
CA GLU A 40 -6.80 -6.18 -15.56
C GLU A 40 -5.62 -5.29 -16.00
N GLU A 41 -5.80 -3.97 -16.06
CA GLU A 41 -4.73 -3.01 -16.35
C GLU A 41 -3.81 -2.76 -15.13
N LEU A 42 -4.32 -2.90 -13.91
CA LEU A 42 -3.59 -2.63 -12.67
C LEU A 42 -2.85 -3.86 -12.14
N GLN A 43 -3.27 -5.08 -12.50
CA GLN A 43 -2.62 -6.32 -12.04
C GLN A 43 -1.14 -6.45 -12.44
N PHE A 44 -0.74 -5.78 -13.54
CA PHE A 44 0.64 -5.79 -14.04
C PHE A 44 1.51 -4.70 -13.42
N LEU A 45 0.92 -3.81 -12.61
CA LEU A 45 1.68 -2.77 -11.93
C LEU A 45 2.52 -3.38 -10.80
N TYR A 46 3.73 -2.83 -10.69
CA TYR A 46 4.65 -3.13 -9.60
C TYR A 46 4.25 -2.37 -8.35
N LEU A 47 4.53 -2.92 -7.17
CA LEU A 47 4.22 -2.24 -5.91
C LEU A 47 4.89 -0.87 -5.77
N ASP A 48 6.07 -0.68 -6.35
CA ASP A 48 6.75 0.63 -6.38
C ASP A 48 5.97 1.67 -7.21
N GLU A 49 5.37 1.26 -8.33
CA GLU A 49 4.51 2.12 -9.15
C GLU A 49 3.24 2.46 -8.39
N VAL A 50 2.62 1.47 -7.74
CA VAL A 50 1.43 1.66 -6.89
C VAL A 50 1.75 2.62 -5.74
N GLU A 51 2.93 2.53 -5.10
CA GLU A 51 3.36 3.43 -4.03
C GLU A 51 3.49 4.87 -4.52
N LYS A 52 4.02 5.06 -5.73
CA LYS A 52 4.19 6.38 -6.35
C LYS A 52 2.87 6.98 -6.85
N MET A 53 1.96 6.14 -7.35
CA MET A 53 0.63 6.56 -7.80
C MET A 53 -0.31 6.83 -6.61
N THR A 54 -0.11 6.13 -5.51
CA THR A 54 -0.91 6.31 -4.30
C THR A 54 -0.46 7.56 -3.57
N VAL A 55 -1.41 8.42 -3.27
CA VAL A 55 -1.20 9.62 -2.45
C VAL A 55 -2.07 9.53 -1.22
N CYS A 56 -1.73 10.33 -0.21
CA CYS A 56 -2.54 10.40 0.99
C CYS A 56 -3.99 10.79 0.66
N ARG A 57 -4.95 10.06 1.25
CA ARG A 57 -6.39 10.35 1.11
C ARG A 57 -6.93 11.28 2.21
N ALA A 58 -6.08 11.72 3.14
CA ALA A 58 -6.48 12.63 4.20
C ALA A 58 -6.83 14.02 3.62
N ARG A 59 -7.83 14.68 4.21
CA ARG A 59 -8.31 16.00 3.75
C ARG A 59 -7.16 17.02 3.78
N GLY A 60 -6.75 17.47 2.60
CA GLY A 60 -5.70 18.48 2.43
C GLY A 60 -4.26 17.93 2.38
N CYS A 61 -4.05 16.64 2.64
CA CYS A 61 -2.74 16.02 2.48
C CYS A 61 -2.69 15.30 1.12
N ARG A 62 -1.73 15.66 0.26
CA ARG A 62 -1.42 14.94 -0.99
C ARG A 62 0.01 14.40 -0.96
N GLY A 63 0.42 14.03 0.24
CA GLY A 63 1.77 13.56 0.49
C GLY A 63 2.02 12.21 -0.13
N THR A 64 3.28 11.93 -0.43
CA THR A 64 3.73 10.59 -0.78
C THR A 64 3.45 9.64 0.38
N VAL A 65 3.02 8.44 0.03
CA VAL A 65 2.79 7.37 0.98
C VAL A 65 3.90 6.34 0.87
N ARG A 66 4.01 5.50 1.89
CA ARG A 66 4.82 4.30 1.88
C ARG A 66 3.87 3.12 1.92
N LEU A 67 4.01 2.21 0.97
CA LEU A 67 3.34 0.93 0.97
C LEU A 67 4.14 -0.08 1.78
N ALA A 68 3.43 -0.82 2.62
CA ALA A 68 3.88 -2.01 3.32
C ALA A 68 2.92 -3.16 3.00
N LEU A 69 3.46 -4.36 2.82
CA LEU A 69 2.62 -5.56 2.78
C LEU A 69 2.24 -5.94 4.21
N THR A 70 0.96 -6.16 4.46
CA THR A 70 0.48 -6.75 5.71
C THR A 70 -0.20 -8.08 5.42
N HIS A 71 0.13 -9.11 6.18
CA HIS A 71 -0.63 -10.36 6.14
C HIS A 71 -1.90 -10.19 6.97
N ALA A 72 -3.06 -10.64 6.47
CA ALA A 72 -4.35 -10.52 7.16
C ALA A 72 -4.43 -11.21 8.54
N GLY A 73 -3.39 -11.95 8.94
CA GLY A 73 -3.27 -12.55 10.28
C GLY A 73 -2.52 -11.69 11.31
N GLU A 74 -1.83 -10.64 10.88
CA GLU A 74 -0.98 -9.79 11.71
C GLU A 74 -1.44 -8.35 11.58
N THR A 75 -2.65 -8.05 12.08
CA THR A 75 -3.01 -6.67 12.46
C THR A 75 -2.19 -6.27 13.69
N GLU A 76 -0.86 -6.24 13.56
CA GLU A 76 0.00 -5.50 14.46
C GLU A 76 -0.13 -4.03 14.05
N GLY A 77 -1.23 -3.43 14.50
CA GLY A 77 -1.46 -2.00 14.34
C GLY A 77 -0.40 -1.21 15.09
N PHE A 78 0.73 -0.91 14.45
CA PHE A 78 1.73 -0.02 15.02
C PHE A 78 2.43 0.80 13.93
N ALA A 79 1.83 1.95 13.62
CA ALA A 79 2.56 3.11 13.11
C ALA A 79 1.83 4.40 13.53
N GLY A 80 1.60 4.57 14.83
CA GLY A 80 0.95 5.74 15.39
C GLY A 80 1.65 6.25 16.63
N GLY A 81 2.71 7.03 16.44
CA GLY A 81 3.24 7.93 17.48
C GLY A 81 4.59 7.53 18.05
N LEU A 82 5.66 7.97 17.39
CA LEU A 82 6.79 8.50 18.17
C LEU A 82 6.25 9.76 18.85
N ALA A 83 5.92 9.65 20.14
CA ALA A 83 5.75 10.77 21.06
C ALA A 83 6.93 10.76 22.03
#